data_AF-A0A8J2QF00-F1
#
_entry.id   AF-A0A8J2QF00-F1
#
_cell.length_a   1.000
_cell.length_b   1.000
_cell.length_c   1.000
_cell.angle_alpha   90.00
_cell.angle_beta   90.00
_cell.angle_gamma   90.00
#
_symmetry.space_group_name_H-M   'P 1'
#
loop_
_entity.id
_entity.type
_entity.pdbx_description
1 polymer ?
#
loop_
_entity_poly.entity_id
_entity_poly.type
_entity_poly.pdbx_seq_one_letter_code
_entity_poly.pdbx_strand_id
1 'polypeptide(L)'
;MVDYFIYAKDCSDSMNRTEYYYSNNLKTLEQFKYDVERIKEQSVAQEPARQFKILYLLWSDVCREVNEDEVDLKNYISCGVSGLSNIYICERRDPGCLIRYLRKNYITCENDRIKLLHIVTNGMISRKTIDECIELNKGIDYETLVFHAFEEYPERIDLSVAVPFFKSRCNVYYNNELYDSTDISKEFDYDKINIDNFAVEMQQLKSYIKLKFINKFKQDADVLQEIEKLQNLRTRMQRELSDNTPKCPFFDRMEEKERKILMRTFDMDKYKSYMFMAYCMRTDVDKYVAVMVDYIKDRSKSCSFDVLKFGSKVSESVKENQIYDDDDDSTDDEGIKLVPIEDEESILDDLFFRQQFDNV
;
A
#
# COMPACT_ATOMS: atom_id res chain seq x y z
N MET A 1 -22.74 26.34 2.06
CA MET A 1 -21.56 25.47 2.26
C MET A 1 -22.08 24.14 2.73
N VAL A 2 -21.83 23.10 1.95
CA VAL A 2 -22.37 21.76 2.23
C VAL A 2 -21.20 20.80 2.42
N ASP A 3 -21.33 19.96 3.44
CA ASP A 3 -20.47 18.81 3.66
C ASP A 3 -21.18 17.55 3.15
N TYR A 4 -20.59 16.95 2.12
CA TYR A 4 -21.12 15.78 1.45
C TYR A 4 -20.52 14.49 2.02
N PHE A 5 -21.40 13.53 2.28
CA PHE A 5 -21.07 12.15 2.61
C PHE A 5 -21.63 11.25 1.51
N ILE A 6 -20.77 10.49 0.85
CA ILE A 6 -21.12 9.84 -0.41
C ILE A 6 -20.86 8.36 -0.29
N TYR A 7 -21.88 7.57 -0.58
CA TYR A 7 -21.77 6.13 -0.76
C TYR A 7 -21.94 5.79 -2.24
N ALA A 8 -20.87 5.40 -2.91
CA ALA A 8 -20.82 5.11 -4.34
C ALA A 8 -20.61 3.60 -4.57
N LYS A 9 -21.70 2.91 -4.94
CA LYS A 9 -21.71 1.48 -5.22
C LYS A 9 -21.61 1.24 -6.72
N ASP A 10 -20.63 0.46 -7.13
CA ASP A 10 -20.52 -0.01 -8.50
C ASP A 10 -21.76 -0.87 -8.83
N CYS A 11 -22.27 -0.78 -10.06
CA CYS A 11 -23.43 -1.52 -10.56
C CYS A 11 -23.18 -2.16 -11.94
N SER A 12 -21.92 -2.39 -12.30
CA SER A 12 -21.54 -3.01 -13.57
C SER A 12 -21.81 -4.52 -13.64
N ASP A 13 -21.87 -5.07 -14.86
CA ASP A 13 -22.25 -6.46 -15.15
C ASP A 13 -21.42 -7.53 -14.41
N SER A 14 -20.19 -7.23 -13.97
CA SER A 14 -19.39 -8.15 -13.15
C SER A 14 -20.06 -8.50 -11.81
N MET A 15 -21.08 -7.75 -11.41
CA MET A 15 -21.86 -8.00 -10.21
C MET A 15 -22.97 -9.04 -10.40
N ASN A 16 -23.42 -9.32 -11.63
CA ASN A 16 -24.61 -10.16 -11.84
C ASN A 16 -24.46 -11.64 -11.43
N ARG A 17 -23.29 -12.08 -10.95
CA ARG A 17 -23.03 -13.48 -10.60
C ARG A 17 -22.25 -13.73 -9.31
N THR A 18 -21.96 -12.70 -8.51
CA THR A 18 -21.13 -12.85 -7.31
C THR A 18 -21.98 -12.76 -6.04
N GLU A 19 -22.54 -13.90 -5.60
CA GLU A 19 -23.22 -14.02 -4.28
C GLU A 19 -22.33 -13.49 -3.14
N TYR A 20 -21.02 -13.69 -3.25
CA TYR A 20 -20.03 -13.17 -2.33
C TYR A 20 -19.99 -11.64 -2.25
N TYR A 21 -20.12 -10.94 -3.37
CA TYR A 21 -20.20 -9.48 -3.39
C TYR A 21 -21.46 -8.99 -2.66
N TYR A 22 -22.63 -9.56 -2.98
CA TYR A 22 -23.89 -9.12 -2.39
C TYR A 22 -24.02 -9.42 -0.90
N SER A 23 -23.54 -10.59 -0.46
CA SER A 23 -23.56 -10.98 0.95
C SER A 23 -22.67 -10.09 1.82
N ASN A 24 -21.63 -9.49 1.23
CA ASN A 24 -20.68 -8.64 1.95
C ASN A 24 -20.94 -7.13 1.79
N ASN A 25 -21.59 -6.69 0.72
CA ASN A 25 -21.86 -5.27 0.45
C ASN A 25 -22.77 -4.61 1.50
N LEU A 26 -23.78 -5.31 2.01
CA LEU A 26 -24.72 -4.76 3.02
C LEU A 26 -23.98 -4.18 4.24
N LYS A 27 -22.91 -4.86 4.68
CA LYS A 27 -22.06 -4.41 5.79
C LYS A 27 -21.37 -3.08 5.51
N THR A 28 -21.09 -2.77 4.25
CA THR A 28 -20.42 -1.50 3.88
C THR A 28 -21.36 -0.31 3.93
N LEU A 29 -22.66 -0.50 3.67
CA LEU A 29 -23.66 0.54 3.86
C LEU A 29 -23.88 0.84 5.36
N GLU A 30 -23.93 -0.20 6.19
CA GLU A 30 -23.97 -0.04 7.65
C GLU A 30 -22.72 0.69 8.18
N GLN A 31 -21.53 0.29 7.71
CA GLN A 31 -20.27 0.95 8.04
C GLN A 31 -20.27 2.43 7.61
N PHE A 32 -20.76 2.74 6.41
CA PHE A 32 -20.90 4.12 5.94
C PHE A 32 -21.79 4.95 6.87
N LYS A 33 -22.96 4.45 7.25
CA LYS A 33 -23.87 5.14 8.18
C LYS A 33 -23.19 5.40 9.53
N TYR A 34 -22.49 4.40 10.05
CA TYR A 34 -21.72 4.55 11.29
C TYR A 34 -20.63 5.62 11.18
N ASP A 35 -19.87 5.61 10.08
CA ASP A 35 -18.81 6.59 9.83
C ASP A 35 -19.37 8.01 9.67
N VAL A 36 -20.52 8.17 9.01
CA VAL A 36 -21.23 9.46 8.86
C VAL A 36 -21.60 10.03 10.22
N GLU A 37 -22.25 9.25 11.09
CA GLU A 37 -22.68 9.73 12.40
C GLU A 37 -21.48 10.10 13.28
N ARG A 38 -20.42 9.26 13.29
CA ARG A 38 -19.18 9.57 14.00
C ARG A 38 -18.55 10.88 13.53
N ILE A 39 -18.50 11.14 12.22
CA ILE A 39 -17.92 12.38 11.68
C ILE A 39 -18.81 13.59 11.96
N LYS A 40 -20.14 13.46 11.88
CA LYS A 40 -21.08 14.53 12.22
C LYS A 40 -20.92 14.94 13.68
N GLU A 41 -20.85 13.98 14.61
CA GLU A 41 -20.65 14.26 16.04
C GLU A 41 -19.37 15.09 16.27
N GLN A 42 -18.28 14.76 15.58
CA GLN A 42 -17.03 15.51 15.65
C GLN A 42 -17.12 16.90 14.98
N SER A 43 -17.85 17.00 13.86
CA SER A 43 -17.92 18.21 13.03
C SER A 43 -18.90 19.25 13.57
N VAL A 44 -20.03 18.83 14.16
CA VAL A 44 -21.02 19.73 14.78
C VAL A 44 -20.39 20.55 15.92
N ALA A 45 -19.43 19.97 16.63
CA ALA A 45 -18.67 20.67 17.67
C ALA A 45 -17.73 21.76 17.11
N GLN A 46 -17.29 21.64 15.85
CA GLN A 46 -16.25 22.50 15.26
C GLN A 46 -16.80 23.53 14.28
N GLU A 47 -17.78 23.15 13.45
CA GLU A 47 -18.32 23.98 12.35
C GLU A 47 -19.87 23.92 12.29
N PRO A 48 -20.59 24.45 13.30
CA PRO A 48 -22.05 24.25 13.45
C PRO A 48 -22.93 24.90 12.37
N ALA A 49 -22.36 25.76 11.52
CA ALA A 49 -23.09 26.46 10.46
C ALA A 49 -23.17 25.67 9.13
N ARG A 50 -22.53 24.49 9.03
CA ARG A 50 -22.52 23.70 7.79
C ARG A 50 -23.74 22.78 7.69
N GLN A 51 -24.22 22.63 6.47
CA GLN A 51 -25.27 21.66 6.14
C GLN A 51 -24.63 20.33 5.78
N PHE A 52 -25.23 19.23 6.21
CA PHE A 52 -24.77 17.89 5.87
C PHE A 52 -25.70 17.28 4.83
N LYS A 53 -25.17 16.75 3.73
CA LYS A 53 -25.94 16.01 2.72
C LYS A 53 -25.35 14.61 2.54
N ILE A 54 -26.19 13.59 2.68
CA ILE A 54 -25.86 12.21 2.36
C ILE A 54 -26.29 11.94 0.91
N LEU A 55 -25.41 11.32 0.13
CA LEU A 55 -25.64 10.94 -1.26
C LEU A 55 -25.42 9.44 -1.43
N TYR A 56 -26.37 8.81 -2.09
CA TYR A 56 -26.31 7.40 -2.47
C TYR A 56 -26.21 7.32 -4.00
N LEU A 57 -25.10 6.82 -4.50
CA LEU A 57 -24.77 6.81 -5.93
C LEU A 57 -24.59 5.37 -6.42
N LEU A 58 -25.17 5.08 -7.58
CA LEU A 58 -24.81 3.92 -8.39
C LEU A 58 -23.93 4.38 -9.55
N TRP A 59 -22.84 3.65 -9.81
CA TRP A 59 -21.90 3.99 -10.86
C TRP A 59 -21.46 2.78 -11.69
N SER A 60 -21.30 2.98 -12.99
CA SER A 60 -20.73 2.03 -13.94
C SER A 60 -20.06 2.82 -15.07
N ASP A 61 -20.68 2.93 -16.23
CA ASP A 61 -20.38 3.88 -17.31
C ASP A 61 -21.18 5.19 -17.17
N VAL A 62 -22.28 5.13 -16.42
CA VAL A 62 -23.11 6.27 -16.01
C VAL A 62 -23.20 6.29 -14.49
N CYS A 63 -23.22 7.49 -13.91
CA CYS A 63 -23.46 7.69 -12.49
C CYS A 63 -24.82 8.33 -12.28
N ARG A 64 -25.59 7.80 -11.31
CA ARG A 64 -26.89 8.33 -10.91
C ARG A 64 -27.03 8.32 -9.39
N GLU A 65 -27.70 9.35 -8.88
CA GLU A 65 -28.19 9.37 -7.51
C GLU A 65 -29.46 8.54 -7.39
N VAL A 66 -29.57 7.82 -6.30
CA VAL A 66 -30.68 6.94 -5.96
C VAL A 66 -31.00 7.10 -4.48
N ASN A 67 -32.09 6.48 -4.03
CA ASN A 67 -32.41 6.42 -2.61
C ASN A 67 -31.61 5.31 -1.91
N GLU A 68 -31.58 5.35 -0.57
CA GLU A 68 -30.92 4.34 0.26
C GLU A 68 -31.38 2.91 -0.06
N ASP A 69 -32.70 2.71 -0.16
CA ASP A 69 -33.32 1.41 -0.44
C ASP A 69 -32.88 0.82 -1.80
N GLU A 70 -32.61 1.69 -2.79
CA GLU A 70 -32.17 1.27 -4.13
C GLU A 70 -30.70 0.85 -4.15
N VAL A 71 -29.87 1.42 -3.27
CA VAL A 71 -28.49 0.99 -3.08
C VAL A 71 -28.42 -0.30 -2.27
N ASP A 72 -29.32 -0.47 -1.32
CA ASP A 72 -29.45 -1.67 -0.49
C ASP A 72 -29.94 -2.88 -1.29
N LEU A 73 -30.78 -2.62 -2.31
CA LEU A 73 -31.29 -3.67 -3.18
C LEU A 73 -30.12 -4.49 -3.77
N LYS A 74 -30.13 -5.80 -3.48
CA LYS A 74 -29.42 -6.78 -4.31
C LYS A 74 -29.87 -6.50 -5.74
N ASN A 75 -28.95 -6.32 -6.68
CA ASN A 75 -29.32 -6.30 -8.09
C ASN A 75 -29.86 -7.70 -8.41
N TYR A 76 -31.17 -7.87 -8.21
CA TYR A 76 -31.91 -9.09 -8.40
C TYR A 76 -32.18 -9.22 -9.89
N ILE A 77 -31.31 -9.93 -10.60
CA ILE A 77 -31.75 -10.80 -11.69
C ILE A 77 -31.01 -12.14 -11.58
N SER A 78 -31.33 -12.92 -10.54
CA SER A 78 -31.45 -14.37 -10.73
C SER A 78 -32.93 -14.70 -10.86
N CYS A 79 -33.35 -15.03 -12.08
CA CYS A 79 -34.59 -15.74 -12.39
C CYS A 79 -35.93 -15.05 -12.02
N GLY A 80 -36.54 -14.34 -12.98
CA GLY A 80 -37.98 -14.48 -13.21
C GLY A 80 -38.96 -13.49 -12.56
N VAL A 81 -38.56 -12.27 -12.19
CA VAL A 81 -39.54 -11.23 -11.78
C VAL A 81 -39.58 -10.10 -12.81
N SER A 82 -40.65 -10.07 -13.59
CA SER A 82 -40.95 -9.13 -14.68
C SER A 82 -41.38 -7.74 -14.18
N GLY A 83 -40.68 -7.17 -13.19
CA GLY A 83 -41.16 -6.00 -12.44
C GLY A 83 -40.32 -4.73 -12.52
N LEU A 84 -39.03 -4.81 -12.82
CA LEU A 84 -38.13 -3.63 -12.77
C LEU A 84 -37.17 -3.64 -13.96
N SER A 85 -37.71 -3.40 -15.16
CA SER A 85 -36.99 -3.38 -16.44
C SER A 85 -36.08 -2.16 -16.67
N ASN A 86 -35.88 -1.30 -15.67
CA ASN A 86 -35.29 0.03 -15.87
C ASN A 86 -33.94 0.26 -15.16
N ILE A 87 -33.35 -0.76 -14.54
CA ILE A 87 -31.99 -0.66 -14.03
C ILE A 87 -31.05 -0.98 -15.20
N TYR A 88 -30.50 0.07 -15.82
CA TYR A 88 -29.43 -0.06 -16.81
C TYR A 88 -28.22 -0.72 -16.13
N ILE A 89 -28.03 -2.01 -16.42
CA ILE A 89 -26.82 -2.75 -16.11
C ILE A 89 -25.86 -2.48 -17.28
N CYS A 90 -24.64 -2.05 -16.96
CA CYS A 90 -23.67 -1.64 -17.97
C CYS A 90 -22.38 -2.43 -17.81
N GLU A 91 -21.84 -2.91 -18.93
CA GLU A 91 -20.68 -3.80 -18.95
C GLU A 91 -19.38 -3.13 -18.48
N ARG A 92 -19.29 -1.79 -18.54
CA ARG A 92 -18.04 -1.06 -18.33
C ARG A 92 -17.98 -0.39 -16.96
N ARG A 93 -16.82 -0.53 -16.30
CA ARG A 93 -16.44 0.24 -15.10
C ARG A 93 -15.66 1.49 -15.50
N ASP A 94 -16.26 2.67 -15.36
CA ASP A 94 -15.64 3.98 -15.59
C ASP A 94 -15.83 4.88 -14.35
N PRO A 95 -14.89 4.90 -13.39
CA PRO A 95 -14.94 5.83 -12.26
C PRO A 95 -14.96 7.31 -12.70
N GLY A 96 -14.60 7.61 -13.95
CA GLY A 96 -14.75 8.93 -14.55
C GLY A 96 -16.20 9.41 -14.58
N CYS A 97 -17.19 8.50 -14.67
CA CYS A 97 -18.60 8.89 -14.61
C CYS A 97 -18.98 9.47 -13.23
N LEU A 98 -18.46 8.86 -12.15
CA LEU A 98 -18.62 9.34 -10.78
C LEU A 98 -17.99 10.73 -10.63
N ILE A 99 -16.75 10.91 -11.07
CA ILE A 99 -16.03 12.19 -10.99
C ILE A 99 -16.79 13.30 -11.74
N ARG A 100 -17.22 13.04 -12.98
CA ARG A 100 -18.00 14.00 -13.79
C ARG A 100 -19.33 14.35 -13.12
N TYR A 101 -20.00 13.37 -12.53
CA TYR A 101 -21.26 13.56 -11.82
C TYR A 101 -21.11 14.43 -10.58
N LEU A 102 -20.09 14.17 -9.76
CA LEU A 102 -19.78 14.97 -8.57
C LEU A 102 -19.46 16.42 -8.95
N ARG A 103 -18.61 16.64 -9.96
CA ARG A 103 -18.28 17.99 -10.44
C ARG A 103 -19.51 18.74 -10.94
N LYS A 104 -20.35 18.09 -11.74
CA LYS A 104 -21.52 18.72 -12.34
C LYS A 104 -22.59 19.13 -11.31
N ASN A 105 -22.80 18.31 -10.28
CA ASN A 105 -23.97 18.45 -9.40
C ASN A 105 -23.63 18.93 -7.98
N TYR A 106 -22.40 18.72 -7.50
CA TYR A 106 -22.07 18.85 -6.08
C TYR A 106 -20.88 19.73 -5.75
N ILE A 107 -19.93 19.88 -6.67
CA ILE A 107 -18.73 20.70 -6.46
C ILE A 107 -18.91 21.98 -7.26
N THR A 108 -19.89 22.78 -6.83
CA THR A 108 -20.29 24.00 -7.54
C THR A 108 -19.84 25.27 -6.84
N CYS A 109 -19.67 25.24 -5.51
CA CYS A 109 -19.11 26.35 -4.74
C CYS A 109 -17.70 26.01 -4.22
N GLU A 110 -16.80 27.00 -4.12
CA GLU A 110 -15.42 26.84 -3.60
C GLU A 110 -15.35 26.25 -2.19
N ASN A 111 -16.45 26.35 -1.44
CA ASN A 111 -16.53 25.97 -0.03
C ASN A 111 -17.27 24.65 0.22
N ASP A 112 -17.75 24.00 -0.82
CA ASP A 112 -18.37 22.68 -0.72
C ASP A 112 -17.27 21.62 -0.53
N ARG A 113 -17.49 20.68 0.40
CA ARG A 113 -16.46 19.69 0.78
C ARG A 113 -17.04 18.29 0.73
N ILE A 114 -16.26 17.35 0.23
CA ILE A 114 -16.58 15.92 0.37
C ILE A 114 -15.84 15.42 1.61
N LYS A 115 -16.58 15.27 2.71
CA LYS A 115 -16.04 14.79 3.99
C LYS A 115 -15.70 13.30 3.92
N LEU A 116 -16.55 12.54 3.27
CA LEU A 116 -16.45 11.09 3.19
C LEU A 116 -16.91 10.60 1.83
N LEU A 117 -16.09 9.77 1.19
CA LEU A 117 -16.44 9.06 -0.04
C LEU A 117 -16.17 7.56 0.15
N HIS A 118 -17.23 6.75 0.20
CA HIS A 118 -17.13 5.30 0.11
C HIS A 118 -17.25 4.90 -1.37
N ILE A 119 -16.30 4.13 -1.87
CA ILE A 119 -16.36 3.50 -3.19
C ILE A 119 -16.37 1.99 -2.98
N VAL A 120 -17.40 1.32 -3.47
CA VAL A 120 -17.58 -0.14 -3.36
C VAL A 120 -17.52 -0.75 -4.75
N THR A 121 -16.62 -1.71 -4.99
CA THR A 121 -16.46 -2.38 -6.30
C THR A 121 -15.98 -3.82 -6.14
N ASN A 122 -16.14 -4.60 -7.22
CA ASN A 122 -15.64 -5.97 -7.33
C ASN A 122 -14.65 -6.16 -8.49
N GLY A 123 -13.97 -5.12 -8.95
CA GLY A 123 -12.93 -5.34 -9.95
C GLY A 123 -11.97 -4.19 -10.17
N MET A 124 -11.07 -4.40 -11.13
CA MET A 124 -10.03 -3.45 -11.56
C MET A 124 -10.31 -2.72 -12.89
N ILE A 125 -9.71 -1.56 -13.11
CA ILE A 125 -9.76 -0.80 -14.37
C ILE A 125 -8.38 -0.72 -15.02
N SER A 126 -8.35 -0.44 -16.33
CA SER A 126 -7.11 -0.30 -17.08
C SER A 126 -6.30 0.93 -16.65
N ARG A 127 -4.97 0.88 -16.83
CA ARG A 127 -4.08 2.03 -16.55
C ARG A 127 -4.48 3.29 -17.31
N LYS A 128 -4.92 3.16 -18.57
CA LYS A 128 -5.44 4.30 -19.35
C LYS A 128 -6.63 4.98 -18.66
N THR A 129 -7.57 4.18 -18.13
CA THR A 129 -8.73 4.68 -17.38
C THR A 129 -8.28 5.39 -16.09
N ILE A 130 -7.26 4.86 -15.40
CA ILE A 130 -6.69 5.49 -14.20
C ILE A 130 -6.19 6.90 -14.55
N ASP A 131 -5.34 7.02 -15.57
CA ASP A 131 -4.73 8.30 -15.94
C ASP A 131 -5.79 9.33 -16.38
N GLU A 132 -6.79 8.91 -17.16
CA GLU A 132 -7.95 9.75 -17.51
C GLU A 132 -8.73 10.22 -16.27
N CYS A 133 -8.96 9.32 -15.31
CA CYS A 133 -9.67 9.65 -14.08
C CYS A 133 -8.87 10.61 -13.18
N ILE A 134 -7.55 10.44 -13.07
CA ILE A 134 -6.69 11.36 -12.28
C ILE A 134 -6.81 12.78 -12.80
N GLU A 135 -6.70 12.96 -14.12
CA GLU A 135 -6.84 14.27 -14.77
C GLU A 135 -8.24 14.85 -14.55
N LEU A 136 -9.28 14.02 -14.73
CA LEU A 136 -10.65 14.44 -14.45
C LEU A 136 -10.84 14.81 -12.99
N ASN A 137 -10.11 14.20 -12.05
CA ASN A 137 -10.30 14.42 -10.63
C ASN A 137 -9.53 15.60 -10.05
N LYS A 138 -8.77 16.35 -10.87
CA LYS A 138 -8.05 17.54 -10.41
C LYS A 138 -9.00 18.59 -9.80
N GLY A 139 -8.59 19.19 -8.69
CA GLY A 139 -9.38 20.22 -7.99
C GLY A 139 -10.60 19.72 -7.21
N ILE A 140 -10.80 18.41 -7.06
CA ILE A 140 -11.81 17.83 -6.17
C ILE A 140 -11.12 17.33 -4.91
N ASP A 141 -11.46 17.88 -3.75
CA ASP A 141 -10.86 17.44 -2.50
C ASP A 141 -11.80 16.52 -1.71
N TYR A 142 -11.22 15.45 -1.20
CA TYR A 142 -11.88 14.50 -0.29
C TYR A 142 -11.11 14.49 1.02
N GLU A 143 -11.81 14.65 2.13
CA GLU A 143 -11.15 14.56 3.45
C GLU A 143 -10.84 13.10 3.78
N THR A 144 -11.80 12.19 3.57
CA THR A 144 -11.63 10.74 3.75
C THR A 144 -12.20 9.97 2.55
N LEU A 145 -11.38 9.08 1.98
CA LEU A 145 -11.77 8.04 1.04
C LEU A 145 -11.79 6.69 1.75
N VAL A 146 -12.88 5.94 1.58
CA VAL A 146 -12.99 4.55 2.00
C VAL A 146 -13.24 3.68 0.77
N PHE A 147 -12.30 2.81 0.45
CA PHE A 147 -12.39 1.90 -0.68
C PHE A 147 -12.72 0.49 -0.19
N HIS A 148 -13.83 -0.06 -0.64
CA HIS A 148 -14.21 -1.44 -0.41
C HIS A 148 -14.07 -2.25 -1.70
N ALA A 149 -13.12 -3.18 -1.66
CA ALA A 149 -12.87 -4.15 -2.70
C ALA A 149 -13.39 -5.53 -2.27
N PHE A 150 -14.17 -6.16 -3.14
CA PHE A 150 -14.77 -7.47 -2.90
C PHE A 150 -14.54 -8.42 -4.05
N GLU A 151 -13.80 -9.50 -3.81
CA GLU A 151 -13.55 -10.51 -4.84
C GLU A 151 -13.07 -11.81 -4.18
N GLU A 152 -13.49 -12.95 -4.72
CA GLU A 152 -13.04 -14.26 -4.25
C GLU A 152 -11.62 -14.57 -4.75
N TYR A 153 -11.31 -14.08 -5.96
CA TYR A 153 -10.05 -14.27 -6.68
C TYR A 153 -9.16 -13.02 -6.60
N PRO A 154 -8.13 -12.97 -5.74
CA PRO A 154 -7.34 -11.77 -5.49
C PRO A 154 -6.74 -11.12 -6.75
N GLU A 155 -6.50 -11.90 -7.81
CA GLU A 155 -5.97 -11.43 -9.08
C GLU A 155 -6.97 -10.65 -9.93
N ARG A 156 -8.26 -10.62 -9.58
CA ARG A 156 -9.32 -9.94 -10.36
C ARG A 156 -9.67 -8.55 -9.83
N ILE A 157 -9.09 -8.18 -8.70
CA ILE A 157 -9.31 -6.89 -8.07
C ILE A 157 -8.01 -6.30 -7.56
N ASP A 158 -7.91 -4.99 -7.62
CA ASP A 158 -6.75 -4.25 -7.15
C ASP A 158 -7.19 -2.83 -6.74
N LEU A 159 -6.23 -1.94 -6.48
CA LEU A 159 -6.51 -0.56 -6.09
C LEU A 159 -6.91 0.35 -7.26
N SER A 160 -6.86 -0.10 -8.51
CA SER A 160 -6.96 0.74 -9.71
C SER A 160 -8.19 1.67 -9.73
N VAL A 161 -9.33 1.24 -9.18
CA VAL A 161 -10.55 2.07 -9.08
C VAL A 161 -10.40 3.20 -8.07
N ALA A 162 -9.74 2.95 -6.94
CA ALA A 162 -9.55 3.90 -5.85
C ALA A 162 -8.43 4.91 -6.12
N VAL A 163 -7.46 4.47 -6.90
CA VAL A 163 -6.22 5.17 -7.22
C VAL A 163 -6.45 6.63 -7.69
N PRO A 164 -7.40 6.96 -8.58
CA PRO A 164 -7.70 8.34 -8.94
C PRO A 164 -8.20 9.24 -7.80
N PHE A 165 -8.67 8.65 -6.70
CA PHE A 165 -9.28 9.35 -5.55
C PHE A 165 -8.34 9.49 -4.35
N PHE A 166 -7.16 8.86 -4.36
CA PHE A 166 -6.19 8.97 -3.26
C PHE A 166 -5.61 10.39 -3.17
N LYS A 167 -5.97 11.11 -2.11
CA LYS A 167 -5.48 12.48 -1.82
C LYS A 167 -5.24 12.80 -0.35
N SER A 168 -6.04 12.23 0.55
CA SER A 168 -6.03 12.56 1.98
C SER A 168 -6.04 11.29 2.83
N ARG A 169 -6.96 11.15 3.79
CA ARG A 169 -7.14 9.91 4.54
C ARG A 169 -7.73 8.84 3.63
N CYS A 170 -7.02 7.73 3.50
CA CYS A 170 -7.39 6.60 2.67
C CYS A 170 -7.54 5.37 3.56
N ASN A 171 -8.74 4.80 3.59
CA ASN A 171 -9.00 3.49 4.20
C ASN A 171 -9.31 2.50 3.08
N VAL A 172 -8.61 1.38 3.07
CA VAL A 172 -8.74 0.33 2.06
C VAL A 172 -9.19 -0.93 2.77
N TYR A 173 -10.33 -1.47 2.34
CA TYR A 173 -10.87 -2.74 2.80
C TYR A 173 -10.86 -3.73 1.65
N TYR A 174 -10.36 -4.94 1.92
CA TYR A 174 -10.48 -6.08 1.02
C TYR A 174 -11.32 -7.15 1.71
N ASN A 175 -12.44 -7.54 1.12
CA ASN A 175 -13.33 -8.56 1.68
C ASN A 175 -13.78 -8.26 3.13
N ASN A 176 -14.11 -6.99 3.42
CA ASN A 176 -14.46 -6.46 4.75
C ASN A 176 -13.33 -6.42 5.78
N GLU A 177 -12.12 -6.84 5.43
CA GLU A 177 -10.95 -6.70 6.30
C GLU A 177 -10.21 -5.40 5.99
N LEU A 178 -9.85 -4.65 7.04
CA LEU A 178 -9.05 -3.44 6.88
C LEU A 178 -7.65 -3.84 6.39
N TYR A 179 -7.33 -3.45 5.17
CA TYR A 179 -6.06 -3.71 4.53
C TYR A 179 -5.07 -2.56 4.74
N ASP A 180 -5.54 -1.31 4.62
CA ASP A 180 -4.70 -0.12 4.80
C ASP A 180 -5.53 1.02 5.41
N SER A 181 -4.93 1.82 6.30
CA SER A 181 -5.50 3.06 6.79
C SER A 181 -4.39 4.08 6.96
N THR A 182 -4.29 5.01 6.01
CA THR A 182 -3.19 5.97 5.96
C THR A 182 -3.67 7.34 5.53
N ASP A 183 -3.15 8.39 6.19
CA ASP A 183 -3.35 9.78 5.80
C ASP A 183 -2.19 10.26 4.93
N ILE A 184 -2.40 10.32 3.61
CA ILE A 184 -1.37 10.73 2.64
C ILE A 184 -1.32 12.24 2.39
N SER A 185 -2.25 13.01 2.97
CA SER A 185 -2.21 14.49 2.92
C SER A 185 -1.08 15.06 3.76
N LYS A 186 -0.67 14.35 4.81
CA LYS A 186 0.41 14.74 5.72
C LYS A 186 1.73 14.15 5.24
N GLU A 187 2.83 14.81 5.58
CA GLU A 187 4.14 14.19 5.40
C GLU A 187 4.35 13.10 6.45
N PHE A 188 5.03 12.02 6.06
CA PHE A 188 5.45 11.00 7.01
C PHE A 188 6.56 11.55 7.91
N ASP A 189 6.41 11.40 9.22
CA ASP A 189 7.45 11.72 10.19
C ASP A 189 8.51 10.62 10.17
N TYR A 190 9.64 10.90 9.51
CA TYR A 190 10.77 9.97 9.41
C TYR A 190 11.58 9.89 10.70
N ASP A 191 11.52 10.88 11.58
CA ASP A 191 12.34 10.97 12.78
C ASP A 191 11.83 10.06 13.89
N LYS A 192 10.54 9.68 13.86
CA LYS A 192 9.97 8.71 14.81
C LYS A 192 10.52 7.28 14.65
N ILE A 193 11.13 6.94 13.51
CA ILE A 193 11.66 5.60 13.26
C ILE A 193 12.98 5.40 14.01
N ASN A 194 13.08 4.36 14.82
CA ASN A 194 14.29 3.93 15.51
C ASN A 194 14.38 2.39 15.49
N ILE A 195 15.46 1.84 16.04
CA ILE A 195 15.68 0.38 16.04
C ILE A 195 14.54 -0.39 16.74
N ASP A 196 13.99 0.16 17.83
CA ASP A 196 13.00 -0.53 18.66
C ASP A 196 11.62 -0.63 17.99
N ASN A 197 11.25 0.37 17.18
CA ASN A 197 9.95 0.43 16.50
C ASN A 197 10.03 0.18 14.99
N PHE A 198 11.22 -0.10 14.46
CA PHE A 198 11.48 -0.22 13.02
C PHE A 198 10.45 -1.07 12.29
N ALA A 199 10.16 -2.28 12.79
CA ALA A 199 9.25 -3.20 12.13
C ALA A 199 7.83 -2.64 11.97
N VAL A 200 7.31 -1.91 12.98
CA VAL A 200 5.95 -1.34 12.96
C VAL A 200 5.90 -0.10 12.09
N GLU A 201 6.82 0.84 12.31
CA GLU A 201 6.87 2.10 11.59
C GLU A 201 7.15 1.90 10.10
N MET A 202 7.93 0.88 9.77
CA MET A 202 8.21 0.53 8.39
C MET A 202 6.99 0.00 7.64
N GLN A 203 6.05 -0.68 8.31
CA GLN A 203 4.78 -1.05 7.65
C GLN A 203 3.93 0.18 7.36
N GLN A 204 3.86 1.13 8.30
CA GLN A 204 3.16 2.40 8.08
C GLN A 204 3.79 3.20 6.94
N LEU A 205 5.13 3.25 6.89
CA LEU A 205 5.85 3.93 5.81
C LEU A 205 5.56 3.28 4.45
N LYS A 206 5.53 1.95 4.35
CA LYS A 206 5.15 1.28 3.10
C LYS A 206 3.74 1.65 2.64
N SER A 207 2.77 1.65 3.55
CA SER A 207 1.40 2.04 3.23
C SER A 207 1.33 3.47 2.72
N TYR A 208 2.03 4.38 3.38
CA TYR A 208 2.18 5.76 2.94
C TYR A 208 2.83 5.86 1.55
N ILE A 209 3.97 5.22 1.32
CA ILE A 209 4.68 5.24 0.03
C ILE A 209 3.80 4.64 -1.08
N LYS A 210 3.16 3.50 -0.81
CA LYS A 210 2.27 2.84 -1.76
C LYS A 210 1.15 3.78 -2.18
N LEU A 211 0.33 4.24 -1.23
CA LEU A 211 -0.88 5.00 -1.55
C LEU A 211 -0.57 6.38 -2.11
N LYS A 212 0.48 7.06 -1.61
CA LYS A 212 0.84 8.42 -2.05
C LYS A 212 1.50 8.44 -3.44
N PHE A 213 2.29 7.42 -3.78
CA PHE A 213 3.11 7.43 -4.98
C PHE A 213 2.62 6.51 -6.10
N ILE A 214 1.57 5.70 -5.91
CA ILE A 214 0.98 4.80 -6.94
C ILE A 214 0.69 5.49 -8.30
N ASN A 215 0.48 6.81 -8.28
CA ASN A 215 0.18 7.63 -9.45
C ASN A 215 1.22 8.71 -9.77
N LYS A 216 2.31 8.78 -9.02
CA LYS A 216 3.32 9.82 -9.21
C LYS A 216 4.38 9.37 -10.21
N PHE A 217 4.84 10.31 -11.04
CA PHE A 217 5.86 10.05 -12.04
C PHE A 217 7.24 10.32 -11.46
N LYS A 218 8.24 9.55 -11.89
CA LYS A 218 9.61 9.63 -11.35
C LYS A 218 10.30 11.00 -11.43
N GLN A 219 9.79 11.90 -12.28
CA GLN A 219 10.34 13.24 -12.50
C GLN A 219 9.64 14.33 -11.67
N ASP A 220 8.60 13.97 -10.91
CA ASP A 220 7.95 14.90 -10.00
C ASP A 220 8.95 15.32 -8.90
N ALA A 221 9.00 16.61 -8.57
CA ALA A 221 9.88 17.12 -7.52
C ALA A 221 9.62 16.43 -6.17
N ASP A 222 8.34 16.19 -5.85
CA ASP A 222 7.89 15.45 -4.67
C ASP A 222 8.52 14.04 -4.60
N VAL A 223 8.66 13.37 -5.75
CA VAL A 223 9.22 12.02 -5.83
C VAL A 223 10.71 12.02 -5.51
N LEU A 224 11.47 12.97 -6.06
CA LEU A 224 12.90 13.07 -5.78
C LEU A 224 13.17 13.38 -4.31
N GLN A 225 12.37 14.27 -3.71
CA GLN A 225 12.46 14.58 -2.29
C GLN A 225 12.15 13.36 -1.42
N GLU A 226 11.13 12.58 -1.77
CA GLU A 226 10.79 11.36 -1.00
C GLU A 226 11.91 10.30 -1.09
N ILE A 227 12.54 10.14 -2.26
CA ILE A 227 13.69 9.23 -2.42
C ILE A 227 14.85 9.67 -1.53
N GLU A 228 15.13 10.98 -1.45
CA GLU A 228 16.17 11.52 -0.58
C GLU A 228 15.84 11.26 0.91
N LYS A 229 14.58 11.48 1.34
CA LYS A 229 14.13 11.16 2.71
C LYS A 229 14.37 9.68 3.05
N LEU A 230 14.04 8.77 2.14
CA LEU A 230 14.28 7.33 2.30
C LEU A 230 15.78 6.97 2.41
N GLN A 231 16.64 7.61 1.61
CA GLN A 231 18.09 7.40 1.67
C GLN A 231 18.71 7.96 2.97
N ASN A 232 18.21 9.11 3.43
CA ASN A 232 18.59 9.68 4.71
C ASN A 232 18.17 8.79 5.88
N LEU A 233 16.96 8.22 5.84
CA LEU A 233 16.50 7.22 6.80
C LEU A 233 17.45 6.02 6.84
N ARG A 234 17.79 5.44 5.68
CA ARG A 234 18.75 4.32 5.60
C ARG A 234 20.06 4.66 6.30
N THR A 235 20.67 5.79 5.94
CA THR A 235 21.96 6.22 6.48
C THR A 235 21.87 6.45 8.00
N ARG A 236 20.78 7.07 8.47
CA ARG A 236 20.54 7.29 9.90
C ARG A 236 20.39 5.98 10.66
N MET A 237 19.58 5.04 10.17
CA MET A 237 19.37 3.72 10.77
C MET A 237 20.66 2.89 10.81
N GLN A 238 21.47 2.92 9.75
CA GLN A 238 22.78 2.25 9.72
C GLN A 238 23.74 2.81 10.77
N ARG A 239 23.73 4.14 10.97
CA ARG A 239 24.52 4.80 12.01
C ARG A 239 24.03 4.40 13.40
N GLU A 240 22.73 4.51 13.65
CA GLU A 240 22.10 4.13 14.92
C GLU A 240 22.40 2.66 15.28
N LEU A 241 22.31 1.74 14.30
CA LEU A 241 22.68 0.34 14.49
C LEU A 241 24.16 0.18 14.80
N SER A 242 25.03 0.95 14.16
CA SER A 242 26.48 0.92 14.45
C SER A 242 26.81 1.43 15.85
N ASP A 243 26.15 2.49 16.29
CA ASP A 243 26.38 3.10 17.60
C ASP A 243 25.85 2.21 18.74
N ASN A 244 24.74 1.49 18.50
CA ASN A 244 24.13 0.58 19.48
C ASN A 244 24.68 -0.85 19.45
N THR A 245 25.48 -1.22 18.43
CA THR A 245 26.11 -2.54 18.40
C THR A 245 27.31 -2.56 19.36
N PRO A 246 27.36 -3.51 20.32
CA PRO A 246 28.49 -3.63 21.23
C PRO A 246 29.80 -3.82 20.45
N LYS A 247 30.81 -3.00 20.76
CA LYS A 247 32.16 -3.21 20.23
C LYS A 247 32.77 -4.42 20.92
N CYS A 248 33.56 -5.21 20.18
CA CYS A 248 34.29 -6.31 20.77
C CYS A 248 35.33 -5.76 21.76
N PRO A 249 35.21 -6.08 23.06
CA PRO A 249 36.09 -5.52 24.09
C PRO A 249 37.55 -6.01 23.96
N PHE A 250 37.80 -7.07 23.18
CA PHE A 250 39.14 -7.58 22.93
C PHE A 250 39.97 -6.72 21.95
N PHE A 251 39.36 -5.79 21.22
CA PHE A 251 40.07 -4.86 20.35
C PHE A 251 40.51 -3.56 21.06
N ASP A 252 40.03 -3.33 22.28
CA ASP A 252 40.45 -2.19 23.08
C ASP A 252 41.85 -2.42 23.69
N ARG A 253 42.61 -1.33 23.88
CA ARG A 253 43.89 -1.41 24.61
C ARG A 253 43.57 -1.61 26.09
N MET A 254 44.02 -2.73 26.64
CA MET A 254 43.66 -3.23 27.97
C MET A 254 44.85 -3.89 28.65
N GLU A 255 44.97 -3.76 29.97
CA GLU A 255 46.05 -4.38 30.74
C GLU A 255 45.89 -5.91 30.79
N GLU A 256 46.99 -6.64 30.95
CA GLU A 256 46.99 -8.11 30.90
C GLU A 256 46.08 -8.74 31.97
N LYS A 257 46.00 -8.12 33.15
CA LYS A 257 45.15 -8.58 34.26
C LYS A 257 43.66 -8.43 33.92
N GLU A 258 43.28 -7.31 33.31
CA GLU A 258 41.91 -7.04 32.85
C GLU A 258 41.53 -8.01 31.72
N ARG A 259 42.48 -8.33 30.83
CA ARG A 259 42.30 -9.34 29.77
C ARG A 259 41.97 -10.72 30.30
N LYS A 260 42.71 -11.17 31.31
CA LYS A 260 42.47 -12.47 31.94
C LYS A 260 41.10 -12.55 32.62
N ILE A 261 40.61 -11.45 33.18
CA ILE A 261 39.26 -11.38 33.77
C ILE A 261 38.21 -11.43 32.66
N LEU A 262 38.33 -10.57 31.64
CA LEU A 262 37.40 -10.51 30.52
C LEU A 262 37.27 -11.87 29.80
N MET A 263 38.38 -12.56 29.50
CA MET A 263 38.33 -13.89 28.88
C MET A 263 37.54 -14.92 29.69
N ARG A 264 37.45 -14.77 31.01
CA ARG A 264 36.69 -15.68 31.89
C ARG A 264 35.22 -15.30 32.04
N THR A 265 34.89 -14.02 31.88
CA THR A 265 33.54 -13.49 32.12
C THR A 265 32.79 -13.12 30.85
N PHE A 266 33.47 -13.08 29.70
CA PHE A 266 32.87 -12.67 28.43
C PHE A 266 31.96 -13.78 27.89
N ASP A 267 30.71 -13.42 27.70
CA ASP A 267 29.71 -14.28 27.09
C ASP A 267 29.77 -14.14 25.56
N MET A 268 30.50 -15.06 24.92
CA MET A 268 30.68 -15.07 23.47
C MET A 268 29.37 -15.33 22.74
N ASP A 269 28.48 -16.16 23.28
CA ASP A 269 27.22 -16.51 22.64
C ASP A 269 26.27 -15.31 22.64
N LYS A 270 26.20 -14.59 23.76
CA LYS A 270 25.44 -13.34 23.85
C LYS A 270 26.00 -12.26 22.91
N TYR A 271 27.33 -12.11 22.82
CA TYR A 271 27.94 -11.18 21.89
C TYR A 271 27.64 -11.53 20.42
N LYS A 272 27.78 -12.80 20.04
CA LYS A 272 27.42 -13.28 18.69
C LYS A 272 25.95 -13.02 18.37
N SER A 273 25.06 -13.26 19.34
CA SER A 273 23.63 -12.99 19.19
C SER A 273 23.34 -11.51 18.91
N TYR A 274 23.96 -10.58 19.63
CA TYR A 274 23.80 -9.14 19.35
C TYR A 274 24.33 -8.75 17.96
N MET A 275 25.51 -9.25 17.58
CA MET A 275 26.08 -8.98 16.27
C MET A 275 25.18 -9.50 15.14
N PHE A 276 24.65 -10.71 15.30
CA PHE A 276 23.73 -11.31 14.34
C PHE A 276 22.44 -10.48 14.21
N MET A 277 21.83 -10.08 15.33
CA MET A 277 20.62 -9.24 15.31
C MET A 277 20.86 -7.89 14.63
N ALA A 278 21.99 -7.24 14.93
CA ALA A 278 22.36 -5.98 14.29
C ALA A 278 22.59 -6.16 12.78
N TYR A 279 23.23 -7.26 12.37
CA TYR A 279 23.40 -7.60 10.95
C TYR A 279 22.06 -7.81 10.24
N CYS A 280 21.16 -8.62 10.81
CA CYS A 280 19.83 -8.85 10.25
C CYS A 280 19.05 -7.54 10.09
N MET A 281 19.05 -6.67 11.12
CA MET A 281 18.37 -5.38 11.05
C MET A 281 18.97 -4.44 9.99
N ARG A 282 20.29 -4.44 9.79
CA ARG A 282 20.92 -3.66 8.70
C ARG A 282 20.45 -4.13 7.33
N THR A 283 20.42 -5.45 7.13
CA THR A 283 19.95 -6.05 5.89
C THR A 283 18.48 -5.72 5.64
N ASP A 284 17.65 -5.76 6.68
CA ASP A 284 16.25 -5.36 6.58
C ASP A 284 16.11 -3.88 6.23
N VAL A 285 16.81 -2.97 6.91
CA VAL A 285 16.80 -1.53 6.58
C VAL A 285 17.13 -1.31 5.10
N ASP A 286 18.20 -1.92 4.62
CA ASP A 286 18.65 -1.77 3.23
C ASP A 286 17.63 -2.31 2.24
N LYS A 287 17.11 -3.51 2.49
CA LYS A 287 16.13 -4.17 1.63
C LYS A 287 14.83 -3.38 1.55
N TYR A 288 14.32 -2.92 2.69
CA TYR A 288 13.05 -2.19 2.75
C TYR A 288 13.15 -0.84 2.05
N VAL A 289 14.22 -0.08 2.31
CA VAL A 289 14.45 1.20 1.65
C VAL A 289 14.64 1.03 0.14
N ALA A 290 15.43 0.05 -0.29
CA ALA A 290 15.67 -0.22 -1.71
C ALA A 290 14.35 -0.48 -2.46
N VAL A 291 13.51 -1.37 -1.96
CA VAL A 291 12.22 -1.70 -2.60
C VAL A 291 11.28 -0.51 -2.65
N MET A 292 11.22 0.32 -1.60
CA MET A 292 10.38 1.54 -1.64
C MET A 292 10.90 2.54 -2.67
N VAL A 293 12.22 2.73 -2.75
CA VAL A 293 12.83 3.58 -3.77
C VAL A 293 12.58 3.05 -5.18
N ASP A 294 12.71 1.74 -5.38
CA ASP A 294 12.47 1.09 -6.67
C ASP A 294 10.99 1.19 -7.08
N TYR A 295 10.08 0.97 -6.14
CA TYR A 295 8.64 1.18 -6.36
C TYR A 295 8.33 2.61 -6.79
N ILE A 296 8.87 3.61 -6.09
CA ILE A 296 8.66 5.02 -6.45
C ILE A 296 9.22 5.34 -7.84
N LYS A 297 10.38 4.76 -8.19
CA LYS A 297 11.04 4.95 -9.50
C LYS A 297 10.33 4.24 -10.64
N ASP A 298 9.60 3.16 -10.37
CA ASP A 298 8.90 2.40 -11.38
C ASP A 298 7.87 3.28 -12.12
N ARG A 299 7.91 3.22 -13.45
CA ARG A 299 6.97 3.92 -14.34
C ARG A 299 5.65 3.18 -14.45
N SER A 300 5.65 1.87 -14.25
CA SER A 300 4.50 0.97 -14.36
C SER A 300 4.11 0.42 -12.99
N LYS A 301 3.87 1.31 -12.02
CA LYS A 301 3.48 0.92 -10.67
C LYS A 301 2.26 0.01 -10.70
N SER A 302 2.41 -1.17 -10.11
CA SER A 302 1.31 -2.11 -9.96
C SER A 302 0.31 -1.59 -8.93
N CYS A 303 -0.98 -1.75 -9.25
CA CYS A 303 -2.09 -1.41 -8.36
C CYS A 303 -2.46 -2.55 -7.41
N SER A 304 -1.75 -3.68 -7.48
CA SER A 304 -1.98 -4.84 -6.61
C SER A 304 -1.96 -4.43 -5.14
N PHE A 305 -2.82 -5.09 -4.36
CA PHE A 305 -2.80 -4.97 -2.91
C PHE A 305 -1.39 -5.26 -2.37
N ASP A 306 -0.69 -6.28 -2.88
CA ASP A 306 0.52 -6.79 -2.26
C ASP A 306 1.85 -6.22 -2.81
N VAL A 307 1.81 -5.13 -3.60
CA VAL A 307 2.98 -4.60 -4.34
C VAL A 307 4.20 -4.20 -3.48
N LEU A 308 4.03 -4.04 -2.16
CA LEU A 308 5.09 -3.80 -1.17
C LEU A 308 5.06 -4.79 0.00
N LYS A 309 4.27 -5.87 -0.09
CA LYS A 309 4.32 -6.94 0.90
C LYS A 309 5.60 -7.74 0.69
N PHE A 310 6.47 -7.70 1.69
CA PHE A 310 7.58 -8.64 1.78
C PHE A 310 6.98 -9.95 2.28
N GLY A 311 7.06 -11.01 1.48
CA GLY A 311 6.71 -12.33 1.96
C GLY A 311 7.56 -12.66 3.20
N SER A 312 6.94 -13.21 4.25
CA SER A 312 7.67 -13.82 5.37
C SER A 312 8.32 -15.14 4.95
N LYS A 313 8.87 -15.22 3.74
CA LYS A 313 9.54 -16.41 3.22
C LYS A 313 11.01 -16.35 3.60
N VAL A 314 11.29 -16.76 4.83
CA VAL A 314 12.40 -17.70 5.03
C VAL A 314 11.99 -18.96 4.27
N SER A 315 12.85 -19.39 3.34
CA SER A 315 12.74 -20.58 2.48
C SER A 315 11.49 -20.71 1.59
N GLU A 316 11.65 -20.46 0.30
CA GLU A 316 11.14 -21.37 -0.72
C GLU A 316 11.95 -21.19 -2.00
N SER A 317 12.58 -22.28 -2.41
CA SER A 317 13.43 -22.44 -3.57
C SER A 317 12.79 -21.88 -4.84
N VAL A 318 13.64 -21.22 -5.62
CA VAL A 318 13.40 -20.91 -7.03
C VAL A 318 12.93 -22.20 -7.71
N LYS A 319 11.68 -22.22 -8.21
CA LYS A 319 11.27 -23.22 -9.17
C LYS A 319 12.12 -23.02 -10.42
N GLU A 320 13.02 -23.97 -10.68
CA GLU A 320 13.64 -24.15 -11.99
C GLU A 320 12.55 -24.17 -13.06
N ASN A 321 12.57 -23.19 -13.95
CA ASN A 321 11.84 -23.29 -15.20
C ASN A 321 12.51 -24.40 -16.01
N GLN A 322 11.77 -25.50 -16.22
CA GLN A 322 12.10 -26.48 -17.25
C GLN A 322 12.09 -25.77 -18.60
N ILE A 323 13.27 -25.71 -19.22
CA ILE A 323 13.45 -25.25 -20.59
C ILE A 323 12.89 -26.36 -21.49
N TYR A 324 11.82 -26.05 -22.22
CA TYR A 324 11.46 -26.81 -23.41
C TYR A 324 12.34 -26.31 -24.56
N ASP A 325 13.12 -27.23 -25.12
CA ASP A 325 13.76 -27.07 -26.42
C ASP A 325 12.67 -26.92 -27.50
N ASP A 326 12.73 -25.84 -28.28
CA ASP A 326 12.42 -25.90 -29.71
C ASP A 326 13.04 -24.68 -30.41
N ASP A 327 13.67 -25.00 -31.53
CA ASP A 327 14.50 -24.16 -32.40
C ASP A 327 13.80 -22.87 -32.89
N ASP A 328 14.52 -21.74 -32.98
CA ASP A 328 14.95 -21.14 -34.26
C ASP A 328 15.46 -19.67 -34.09
N ASP A 329 16.59 -19.44 -34.75
CA ASP A 329 17.35 -18.26 -35.18
C ASP A 329 17.39 -16.89 -34.42
N SER A 330 18.58 -16.63 -33.86
CA SER A 330 19.45 -15.43 -33.87
C SER A 330 18.86 -14.02 -34.16
N THR A 331 19.15 -12.94 -33.39
CA THR A 331 20.48 -12.33 -33.17
C THR A 331 20.42 -11.22 -32.08
N ASP A 332 21.39 -11.27 -31.16
CA ASP A 332 22.11 -10.21 -30.42
C ASP A 332 21.39 -8.94 -29.90
N ASP A 333 21.25 -8.85 -28.56
CA ASP A 333 21.73 -7.68 -27.81
C ASP A 333 22.09 -8.04 -26.35
N GLU A 334 23.06 -7.32 -25.80
CA GLU A 334 24.01 -7.70 -24.76
C GLU A 334 23.45 -8.27 -23.43
N GLY A 335 23.88 -9.51 -23.13
CA GLY A 335 23.63 -10.18 -21.87
C GLY A 335 24.34 -9.53 -20.68
N ILE A 336 23.55 -9.10 -19.69
CA ILE A 336 24.03 -8.78 -18.34
C ILE A 336 24.67 -10.05 -17.77
N LYS A 337 26.00 -10.04 -17.61
CA LYS A 337 26.74 -11.01 -16.79
C LYS A 337 26.26 -10.87 -15.34
N LEU A 338 25.28 -11.68 -14.96
CA LEU A 338 25.01 -11.97 -13.55
C LEU A 338 26.16 -12.85 -13.05
N VAL A 339 27.02 -12.25 -12.23
CA VAL A 339 28.00 -12.97 -11.43
C VAL A 339 27.22 -13.95 -10.54
N PRO A 340 27.57 -15.25 -10.51
CA PRO A 340 26.96 -16.18 -9.56
C PRO A 340 27.27 -15.67 -8.15
N ILE A 341 26.23 -15.41 -7.36
CA ILE A 341 26.39 -15.25 -5.92
C ILE A 341 26.68 -16.67 -5.41
N GLU A 342 27.95 -16.95 -5.14
CA GLU A 342 28.35 -18.13 -4.38
C GLU A 342 27.68 -18.07 -3.00
N ASP A 343 27.17 -19.21 -2.52
CA ASP A 343 26.53 -19.34 -1.22
C ASP A 343 27.43 -18.82 -0.08
N GLU A 344 27.15 -17.61 0.42
CA GLU A 344 27.95 -16.92 1.43
C GLU A 344 27.81 -17.48 2.85
N GLU A 345 27.09 -18.58 3.06
CA GLU A 345 27.20 -19.35 4.32
C GLU A 345 28.57 -20.02 4.47
N SER A 346 29.26 -20.32 3.35
CA SER A 346 30.63 -20.86 3.37
C SER A 346 31.70 -19.79 3.62
N ILE A 347 31.43 -18.52 3.36
CA ILE A 347 32.45 -17.45 3.37
C ILE A 347 32.72 -16.94 4.80
N LEU A 348 31.72 -16.98 5.68
CA LEU A 348 31.89 -16.58 7.08
C LEU A 348 32.70 -17.59 7.90
N ASP A 349 32.57 -18.89 7.60
CA ASP A 349 33.43 -19.92 8.20
C ASP A 349 34.87 -19.84 7.64
N ASP A 350 35.05 -19.63 6.33
CA ASP A 350 36.39 -19.63 5.71
C ASP A 350 37.20 -18.35 6.01
N LEU A 351 36.54 -17.18 6.20
CA LEU A 351 37.20 -15.94 6.64
C LEU A 351 37.64 -15.98 8.10
N PHE A 352 36.92 -16.69 8.99
CA PHE A 352 37.30 -16.82 10.39
C PHE A 352 38.42 -17.85 10.59
N PHE A 353 38.47 -18.92 9.78
CA PHE A 353 39.53 -19.94 9.89
C PHE A 353 40.86 -19.52 9.24
N ARG A 354 40.85 -18.75 8.14
CA ARG A 354 42.11 -18.34 7.47
C ARG A 354 42.90 -17.27 8.20
N GLN A 355 42.29 -16.48 9.10
CA GLN A 355 43.03 -15.49 9.90
C GLN A 355 43.62 -16.06 11.21
N GLN A 356 43.35 -17.32 11.56
CA GLN A 356 43.81 -17.93 12.83
C GLN A 356 44.98 -18.90 12.74
N PHE A 357 45.55 -19.18 11.55
CA PHE A 357 46.70 -20.11 11.45
C PHE A 357 47.94 -19.65 10.67
N ASP A 358 48.00 -18.39 10.19
CA ASP A 358 49.19 -17.88 9.49
C ASP A 358 50.09 -16.94 10.31
N ASN A 359 49.94 -16.90 11.64
CA ASN A 359 50.92 -16.24 12.53
C ASN A 359 50.99 -16.90 13.92
N VAL A 360 51.48 -18.14 13.99
CA VAL A 360 52.26 -18.69 15.12
C VAL A 360 53.37 -19.56 14.57
#